data_AF-A0A212C9P2-F1
#
_entry.id   AF-A0A212C9P2-F1
#
_cell.length_a   1.000
_cell.length_b   1.000
_cell.length_c   1.000
_cell.angle_alpha   90.00
_cell.angle_beta   90.00
_cell.angle_gamma   90.00
#
_symmetry.space_group_name_H-M   'P 1'
#
loop_
_entity.id
_entity.type
_entity.pdbx_description
1 polymer ?
#
loop_
_entity_poly.entity_id
_entity_poly.type
_entity_poly.pdbx_seq_one_letter_code
_entity_poly.pdbx_strand_id
1 'polypeptide(L)' 'MQLKPGRGTEDITSPHGIPLDLLDRVMIIRTMLYTPQEMKQIIKIRAQTEGINISEEALNHLGEIGTKTTLR' A
#
# COMPACT_ATOMS: atom_id res chain seq x y z
N MET A 1 31.07 -33.51 13.37
CA MET A 1 29.70 -33.99 13.09
C MET A 1 28.81 -33.37 14.17
N GLN A 2 27.94 -32.37 13.98
CA GLN A 2 27.32 -31.73 12.82
C GLN A 2 27.14 -30.23 13.13
N LEU A 3 27.24 -29.39 12.09
CA LEU A 3 26.93 -27.97 12.10
C LEU A 3 25.41 -27.76 11.86
N LYS A 4 24.87 -26.65 12.40
CA LYS A 4 23.53 -26.00 12.17
C LYS A 4 22.36 -26.42 13.10
N PRO A 5 21.51 -25.46 13.52
CA PRO A 5 20.77 -24.57 12.61
C PRO A 5 20.87 -23.07 12.94
N GLY A 6 21.01 -22.24 11.90
CA GLY A 6 20.76 -20.79 12.01
C GLY A 6 19.25 -20.57 12.01
N ARG A 7 18.67 -20.25 13.16
CA ARG A 7 17.23 -20.00 13.38
C ARG A 7 17.11 -18.90 14.44
N GLY A 8 16.94 -17.66 14.02
CA GLY A 8 16.85 -16.48 14.91
C GLY A 8 15.51 -15.75 14.86
N THR A 9 14.56 -16.18 14.05
CA THR A 9 13.35 -15.39 13.73
C THR A 9 12.09 -16.23 13.54
N GLU A 10 12.01 -17.42 14.16
CA GLU A 10 10.84 -18.29 13.97
C GLU A 10 9.65 -17.95 14.89
N ASP A 11 9.87 -17.19 15.98
CA ASP A 11 8.84 -16.95 17.01
C ASP A 11 8.63 -15.47 17.40
N ILE A 12 9.23 -14.51 16.70
CA ILE A 12 9.12 -13.08 17.05
C ILE A 12 7.98 -12.42 16.26
N THR A 13 6.79 -12.37 16.86
CA THR A 13 5.66 -11.57 16.35
C THR A 13 5.96 -10.10 16.59
N SER A 14 6.44 -9.40 15.57
CA SER A 14 6.70 -7.95 15.66
C SER A 14 5.79 -7.14 14.74
N PRO A 15 5.27 -5.97 15.18
CA PRO A 15 4.54 -5.06 14.31
C PRO A 15 5.31 -4.80 13.01
N HIS A 16 4.67 -5.08 11.87
CA HIS A 16 5.24 -4.91 10.53
C HIS A 16 6.52 -5.73 10.24
N GLY A 17 6.85 -6.74 11.05
CA GLY A 17 8.04 -7.58 10.86
C GLY A 17 9.38 -6.91 11.20
N ILE A 18 9.35 -5.78 11.91
CA ILE A 18 10.55 -4.99 12.25
C ILE A 18 11.04 -5.38 13.65
N PRO A 19 12.34 -5.68 13.88
CA PRO A 19 12.88 -5.94 15.22
C PRO A 19 12.57 -4.81 16.22
N LEU A 20 12.32 -5.15 17.49
CA LEU A 20 11.88 -4.20 18.52
C LEU A 20 12.79 -2.97 18.68
N ASP A 21 14.12 -3.15 18.61
CA ASP A 21 15.12 -2.06 18.70
C ASP A 21 15.01 -1.03 17.56
N LEU A 22 14.50 -1.45 16.39
CA LEU A 22 14.25 -0.56 15.26
C LEU A 22 12.88 0.10 15.35
N LEU A 23 11.88 -0.53 15.98
CA LEU A 23 10.57 0.08 16.20
C LEU A 23 10.67 1.34 17.07
N ASP A 24 11.52 1.33 18.09
CA ASP A 24 11.73 2.49 18.98
C ASP A 24 12.35 3.71 18.26
N ARG A 25 12.90 3.50 17.05
CA ARG A 25 13.51 4.55 16.22
C ARG A 25 12.67 4.96 15.01
N VAL A 26 11.50 4.36 14.83
CA VAL A 26 10.64 4.59 13.65
C VAL A 26 9.36 5.32 14.05
N MET A 27 9.08 6.42 13.35
CA MET A 27 7.78 7.10 13.45
C MET A 27 6.78 6.39 12.52
N ILE A 28 5.86 5.63 13.11
CA ILE A 28 4.80 4.95 12.36
C ILE A 28 3.72 5.98 12.00
N ILE A 29 3.55 6.25 10.70
CA ILE A 29 2.47 7.07 10.16
C ILE A 29 1.43 6.14 9.53
N ARG A 30 0.18 6.25 9.98
CA ARG A 30 -0.92 5.44 9.44
C ARG A 30 -1.42 6.04 8.12
N THR A 31 -1.43 5.25 7.05
CA THR A 31 -2.15 5.61 5.83
C THR A 31 -3.59 5.09 5.90
N MET A 32 -4.54 5.88 5.45
CA MET A 32 -5.94 5.48 5.35
C MET A 32 -6.31 5.10 3.93
N LEU A 33 -7.41 4.36 3.78
CA LEU A 33 -7.99 4.10 2.48
C LEU A 33 -8.54 5.40 1.89
N TYR A 34 -8.42 5.53 0.57
CA TYR A 34 -9.02 6.64 -0.15
C TYR A 34 -10.52 6.43 -0.30
N THR A 35 -11.26 7.53 -0.22
CA THR A 35 -12.67 7.57 -0.61
C THR A 35 -12.80 7.44 -2.13
N PRO A 36 -13.99 7.04 -2.64
CA PRO A 36 -14.21 6.96 -4.09
C PRO A 36 -13.98 8.30 -4.82
N GLN A 37 -14.21 9.43 -4.14
CA GLN A 37 -13.96 10.76 -4.71
C GLN A 37 -12.47 11.06 -4.83
N GLU A 38 -11.70 10.80 -3.77
CA GLU A 38 -10.24 10.95 -3.79
C GLU A 38 -9.61 10.02 -4.83
N MET A 39 -10.13 8.80 -4.98
CA MET A 39 -9.66 7.85 -5.98
C MET A 39 -9.84 8.38 -7.40
N LYS A 40 -11.02 8.93 -7.74
CA LYS A 40 -11.26 9.56 -9.05
C LYS A 40 -10.32 10.74 -9.28
N GLN A 41 -10.04 11.52 -8.24
CA GLN A 41 -9.15 12.67 -8.34
C GLN A 41 -7.69 12.25 -8.60
N ILE A 42 -7.22 11.20 -7.92
CA ILE A 42 -5.90 10.59 -8.17
C ILE A 42 -5.80 10.09 -9.61
N ILE A 43 -6.81 9.35 -10.10
CA ILE A 43 -6.82 8.81 -11.47
C ILE A 43 -6.83 9.95 -12.50
N LYS A 44 -7.59 11.02 -12.26
CA LYS A 44 -7.63 12.20 -13.13
C LYS A 44 -6.28 12.89 -13.24
N ILE A 45 -5.58 13.09 -12.12
CA ILE A 45 -4.23 13.67 -12.10
C ILE A 45 -3.25 12.78 -12.87
N ARG A 46 -3.31 11.46 -12.69
CA ARG A 46 -2.48 10.49 -13.41
C ARG A 46 -2.72 10.54 -14.92
N ALA A 47 -3.99 10.53 -15.35
CA ALA A 47 -4.36 10.64 -16.76
C ALA A 47 -3.83 11.94 -17.38
N GLN A 48 -3.96 13.08 -16.68
CA GLN A 48 -3.38 14.35 -17.13
C GLN A 48 -1.86 14.32 -17.23
N THR A 49 -1.18 13.73 -16.25
CA THR A 49 0.29 13.61 -16.21
C THR A 49 0.81 12.74 -17.37
N GLU A 50 0.06 11.70 -17.73
CA GLU A 50 0.40 10.76 -18.80
C GLU A 50 -0.11 11.24 -20.18
N GLY A 51 -0.80 12.39 -20.25
CA GLY A 51 -1.36 12.93 -21.50
C GLY A 51 -2.53 12.12 -22.06
N ILE A 52 -3.21 11.35 -21.21
CA ILE A 52 -4.32 10.48 -21.58
C ILE A 52 -5.65 11.22 -21.39
N ASN A 53 -6.41 11.37 -22.47
CA ASN A 53 -7.79 11.85 -22.38
C ASN A 53 -8.70 10.72 -21.91
N ILE A 54 -9.28 10.89 -20.72
CA ILE A 54 -10.21 9.95 -20.12
C ILE A 54 -11.63 10.52 -20.13
N SER A 55 -12.62 9.71 -20.49
CA SER A 55 -14.04 10.07 -20.39
C SER A 55 -14.51 10.02 -18.94
N GLU A 56 -15.55 10.79 -18.61
CA GLU A 56 -16.11 10.82 -17.26
C GLU A 56 -16.67 9.46 -16.82
N GLU A 57 -17.28 8.72 -17.75
CA GLU A 57 -17.80 7.37 -17.52
C GLU A 57 -16.67 6.38 -17.20
N ALA A 58 -15.56 6.43 -17.95
CA ALA A 58 -14.38 5.61 -17.66
C ALA A 58 -13.74 5.98 -16.31
N LEU A 59 -13.69 7.27 -15.97
CA LEU A 59 -13.17 7.73 -14.68
C LEU A 59 -14.03 7.23 -13.51
N ASN A 60 -15.36 7.23 -13.67
CA ASN A 60 -16.28 6.69 -12.68
C ASN A 60 -16.09 5.20 -12.48
N HIS A 61 -15.98 4.45 -13.58
CA HIS A 61 -15.77 3.01 -13.54
C HIS A 61 -14.42 2.62 -12.91
N LEU A 62 -13.33 3.31 -13.28
CA LEU A 62 -12.02 3.10 -12.68
C LEU A 62 -12.00 3.47 -11.18
N GLY A 63 -12.76 4.48 -10.77
CA GLY A 63 -12.94 4.80 -9.36
C GLY A 63 -13.60 3.67 -8.56
N GLU A 64 -14.62 3.02 -9.13
CA GLU A 64 -15.24 1.84 -8.50
C GLU A 64 -14.29 0.65 -8.45
N ILE A 65 -13.55 0.39 -9.53
CA ILE A 65 -12.55 -0.68 -9.57
C ILE A 65 -11.47 -0.43 -8.52
N GLY A 66 -10.93 0.79 -8.41
CA GLY A 66 -9.89 1.11 -7.42
C GLY A 66 -10.38 1.00 -5.97
N THR A 67 -11.69 1.15 -5.74
CA THR A 67 -12.30 0.91 -4.41
C THR A 67 -12.45 -0.58 -4.11
N LYS A 68 -12.78 -1.39 -5.13
CA LYS A 68 -13.03 -2.84 -5.01
C LYS A 68 -11.77 -3.69 -5.08
N THR A 69 -10.78 -3.22 -5.83
CA THR A 69 -9.53 -3.92 -6.12
C THR A 69 -8.38 -3.01 -5.75
N THR A 70 -7.55 -3.46 -4.81
CA THR A 70 -6.39 -2.73 -4.33
C THR A 70 -5.18 -3.65 -4.46
N LEU A 71 -4.07 -3.14 -4.99
CA LEU A 71 -2.74 -3.77 -4.92
C LEU A 71 -2.11 -3.53 -3.54
N ARG A 72 -2.89 -3.72 -2.48
CA ARG A 72 -2.42 -3.78 -1.09
C ARG A 72 -2.68 -5.17 -0.57
#